data_AF-A0A7L3J7L6-F1
#
_entry.id   AF-A0A7L3J7L6-F1
#
_cell.length_a   1.000
_cell.length_b   1.000
_cell.length_c   1.000
_cell.angle_alpha   90.00
_cell.angle_beta   90.00
_cell.angle_gamma   90.00
#
_symmetry.space_group_name_H-M   'P 1'
#
loop_
_entity.id
_entity.type
_entity.pdbx_description
1 polymer ?
#
loop_
_entity_poly.entity_id
_entity_poly.type
_entity_poly.pdbx_seq_one_letter_code
_entity_poly.pdbx_strand_id
1 'polypeptide(L)'
;IQGCVEKVKPMVRDGVYFMYEALHGPPKKILVEGANAALLDIDFGTYPFVTSSNCTVGGVCTGLGMPPQNVGEVYGVVKAYTTRVGIGAFPTEQNNEIGELLQMRGKEFGVTTGRKRRCGWLDLVLLRYAYMINGFTALALTKLDILDVFPEIKVGVAYKLDGEIIPHFP
;
A
#
# COMPACT_ATOMS: atom_id res chain seq x y z
N ILE A 1 -15.19 -20.85 23.87
CA ILE A 1 -14.51 -19.61 24.30
C ILE A 1 -13.39 -19.90 25.31
N GLN A 2 -13.65 -20.63 26.40
CA GLN A 2 -12.64 -21.02 27.42
C GLN A 2 -11.33 -21.58 26.85
N GLY A 3 -11.40 -22.48 25.85
CA GLY A 3 -10.22 -23.14 25.29
C GLY A 3 -9.30 -22.23 24.44
N CYS A 4 -9.80 -21.12 23.90
CA CYS A 4 -8.94 -20.15 23.19
C CYS A 4 -8.23 -19.22 24.19
N VAL A 5 -8.91 -18.85 25.27
CA VAL A 5 -8.34 -17.98 26.32
C VAL A 5 -7.08 -18.61 26.90
N GLU A 6 -7.13 -19.88 27.33
CA GLU A 6 -5.96 -20.56 27.90
C GLU A 6 -4.78 -20.68 26.93
N LYS A 7 -5.05 -20.78 25.63
CA LYS A 7 -4.01 -20.82 24.59
C LYS A 7 -3.37 -19.45 24.35
N VAL A 8 -4.16 -18.36 24.40
CA VAL A 8 -3.70 -17.00 24.07
C VAL A 8 -3.13 -16.27 25.28
N LYS A 9 -3.64 -16.56 26.48
CA LYS A 9 -3.21 -15.96 27.75
C LYS A 9 -1.69 -15.89 27.96
N PRO A 10 -0.88 -16.94 27.68
CA PRO A 10 0.58 -16.83 27.83
C PRO A 10 1.26 -15.91 26.81
N MET A 11 0.58 -15.51 25.72
CA MET A 11 1.11 -14.61 24.70
C MET A 11 0.76 -13.14 24.96
N VAL A 12 -0.35 -12.87 25.65
CA VAL A 12 -0.82 -11.50 25.98
C VAL A 12 0.15 -10.83 26.95
N ARG A 13 0.49 -9.57 26.68
CA ARG A 13 1.35 -8.73 27.51
C ARG A 13 1.05 -7.26 27.28
N ASP A 14 1.61 -6.39 28.11
CA ASP A 14 1.62 -4.95 27.85
C ASP A 14 2.46 -4.67 26.58
N GLY A 15 1.78 -4.22 25.53
CA GLY A 15 2.40 -3.95 24.23
C GLY A 15 3.31 -2.71 24.23
N VAL A 16 2.94 -1.67 24.98
CA VAL A 16 3.70 -0.40 25.03
C VAL A 16 5.01 -0.62 25.76
N TYR A 17 4.98 -1.26 26.94
CA TYR A 17 6.18 -1.59 27.69
C TYR A 17 7.09 -2.54 26.91
N PHE A 18 6.51 -3.56 26.25
CA PHE A 18 7.26 -4.48 25.40
C PHE A 18 8.01 -3.76 24.26
N MET A 19 7.34 -2.85 23.56
CA MET A 19 7.96 -2.06 22.48
C MET A 19 9.01 -1.09 23.01
N TYR A 20 8.75 -0.42 24.13
CA TYR A 20 9.70 0.50 24.76
C TYR A 20 11.01 -0.21 25.12
N GLU A 21 10.94 -1.36 25.79
CA GLU A 21 12.12 -2.18 26.14
C GLU A 21 12.86 -2.68 24.89
N ALA A 22 12.13 -3.06 23.83
CA ALA A 22 12.73 -3.50 22.58
C ALA A 22 13.48 -2.38 21.85
N LEU A 23 13.02 -1.13 21.96
CA LEU A 23 13.61 0.05 21.34
C LEU A 23 14.80 0.62 22.12
N HIS A 24 14.79 0.54 23.45
CA HIS A 24 15.76 1.21 24.34
C HIS A 24 16.75 0.26 25.02
N GLY A 25 16.57 -1.06 24.87
CA GLY A 25 17.51 -2.07 25.32
C GLY A 25 18.72 -2.22 24.38
N PRO A 26 19.37 -3.41 24.39
CA PRO A 26 20.41 -3.73 23.41
C PRO A 26 19.90 -3.56 21.96
N PRO A 27 20.76 -3.19 21.00
CA PRO A 27 20.34 -2.94 19.62
C PRO A 27 19.55 -4.11 19.01
N LYS A 28 18.37 -3.80 18.47
CA LYS A 28 17.50 -4.75 17.77
C LYS A 28 17.12 -4.20 16.40
N LYS A 29 16.87 -5.12 15.47
CA LYS A 29 16.22 -4.81 14.19
C LYS A 29 14.75 -5.20 14.32
N ILE A 30 13.87 -4.22 14.25
CA ILE A 30 12.42 -4.39 14.32
C ILE A 30 11.86 -4.11 12.93
N LEU A 31 11.09 -5.06 12.41
CA LEU A 31 10.38 -4.90 11.14
C LEU A 31 8.88 -4.79 11.43
N VAL A 32 8.24 -3.81 10.80
CA VAL A 32 6.79 -3.62 10.87
C VAL A 32 6.21 -3.93 9.49
N GLU A 33 5.29 -4.89 9.42
CA GLU A 33 4.60 -5.26 8.20
C GLU A 33 3.32 -4.42 8.06
N GLY A 34 3.33 -3.46 7.14
CA GLY A 34 2.16 -2.65 6.83
C GLY A 34 1.06 -3.50 6.16
N ALA A 35 -0.17 -3.40 6.68
CA ALA A 35 -1.33 -4.01 6.04
C ALA A 35 -1.93 -3.08 4.98
N ASN A 36 -2.55 -3.67 3.95
CA ASN A 36 -3.20 -2.96 2.84
C ASN A 36 -2.23 -2.04 2.07
N ALA A 37 -2.64 -0.81 1.72
CA ALA A 37 -1.86 0.14 0.93
C ALA A 37 -2.36 1.58 1.16
N ALA A 38 -1.53 2.57 0.84
CA ALA A 38 -1.82 3.99 1.09
C ALA A 38 -3.17 4.45 0.51
N LEU A 39 -3.55 4.03 -0.71
CA LEU A 39 -4.83 4.44 -1.33
C LEU A 39 -6.06 3.69 -0.78
N LEU A 40 -5.86 2.77 0.17
CA LEU A 40 -6.91 2.13 0.94
C LEU A 40 -6.98 2.68 2.38
N ASP A 41 -6.13 3.64 2.74
CA ASP A 41 -6.16 4.29 4.06
C ASP A 41 -7.51 4.98 4.30
N ILE A 42 -8.00 4.96 5.54
CA ILE A 42 -9.30 5.55 5.89
C ILE A 42 -9.35 7.08 5.65
N ASP A 43 -8.25 7.79 5.86
CA ASP A 43 -8.18 9.25 5.75
C ASP A 43 -7.66 9.69 4.39
N PHE A 44 -6.69 8.96 3.85
CA PHE A 44 -5.95 9.36 2.64
C PHE A 44 -6.27 8.50 1.41
N GLY A 45 -7.07 7.46 1.56
CA GLY A 45 -7.44 6.60 0.46
C GLY A 45 -8.55 7.19 -0.41
N THR A 46 -8.94 6.44 -1.44
CA THR A 46 -10.07 6.79 -2.32
C THR A 46 -11.42 6.57 -1.62
N TYR A 47 -11.72 7.37 -0.60
CA TYR A 47 -12.97 7.27 0.17
C TYR A 47 -14.20 7.36 -0.77
N PRO A 48 -15.26 6.55 -0.55
CA PRO A 48 -15.48 5.59 0.54
C PRO A 48 -14.91 4.19 0.29
N PHE A 49 -14.15 3.99 -0.79
CA PHE A 49 -13.64 2.68 -1.22
C PHE A 49 -12.30 2.36 -0.56
N VAL A 50 -12.29 2.37 0.77
CA VAL A 50 -11.10 2.26 1.63
C VAL A 50 -11.32 1.20 2.71
N THR A 51 -10.27 0.87 3.47
CA THR A 51 -10.40 0.11 4.72
C THR A 51 -10.76 1.05 5.88
N SER A 52 -11.05 0.50 7.05
CA SER A 52 -11.42 1.26 8.25
C SER A 52 -10.23 1.59 9.17
N SER A 53 -9.01 1.56 8.65
CA SER A 53 -7.78 1.77 9.42
C SER A 53 -6.78 2.63 8.66
N ASN A 54 -5.83 3.22 9.37
CA ASN A 54 -4.69 3.88 8.73
C ASN A 54 -3.69 2.83 8.22
N CYS A 55 -3.40 2.90 6.92
CA CYS A 55 -2.47 2.04 6.19
C CYS A 55 -1.18 2.79 5.82
N THR A 56 -1.02 3.98 6.36
CA THR A 56 0.12 4.88 6.16
C THR A 56 1.04 4.88 7.39
N VAL A 57 2.20 5.52 7.27
CA VAL A 57 3.27 5.50 8.29
C VAL A 57 2.79 5.98 9.68
N GLY A 58 1.79 6.88 9.73
CA GLY A 58 1.18 7.30 11.00
C GLY A 58 0.56 6.15 11.79
N GLY A 59 0.02 5.14 11.10
CA GLY A 59 -0.53 3.92 11.70
C GLY A 59 0.51 3.08 12.46
N VAL A 60 1.80 3.22 12.13
CA VAL A 60 2.89 2.57 12.89
C VAL A 60 2.99 3.17 14.29
N CYS A 61 2.94 4.50 14.40
CA CYS A 61 3.05 5.18 15.69
C CYS A 61 1.85 4.87 16.58
N THR A 62 0.63 5.01 16.04
CA THR A 62 -0.61 4.79 16.79
C THR A 62 -0.86 3.30 17.08
N GLY A 63 -0.50 2.41 16.16
CA GLY A 63 -0.70 0.96 16.31
C GLY A 63 0.30 0.27 17.24
N LEU A 64 1.51 0.81 17.40
CA LEU A 64 2.55 0.24 18.28
C LEU A 64 2.80 1.05 19.55
N GLY A 65 2.19 2.24 19.69
CA GLY A 65 2.38 3.10 20.86
C GLY A 65 3.81 3.65 20.97
N MET A 66 4.44 3.97 19.83
CA MET A 66 5.81 4.48 19.76
C MET A 66 5.86 5.87 19.12
N PRO A 67 6.81 6.72 19.52
CA PRO A 67 6.88 8.09 19.00
C PRO A 67 7.61 8.12 17.63
N PRO A 68 7.38 9.17 16.80
CA PRO A 68 7.88 9.21 15.42
C PRO A 68 9.40 9.11 15.27
N GLN A 69 10.17 9.59 16.24
CA GLN A 69 11.65 9.51 16.21
C GLN A 69 12.19 8.07 16.26
N ASN A 70 11.35 7.08 16.61
CA ASN A 70 11.72 5.68 16.56
C ASN A 70 11.34 5.01 15.23
N VAL A 71 10.72 5.73 14.29
CA VAL A 71 10.53 5.28 12.91
C VAL A 71 11.80 5.56 12.12
N GLY A 72 12.42 4.50 11.59
CA GLY A 72 13.62 4.58 10.77
C GLY A 72 13.28 4.52 9.28
N GLU A 73 13.76 3.47 8.62
CA GLU A 73 13.53 3.25 7.19
C GLU A 73 12.05 2.95 6.87
N VAL A 74 11.51 3.60 5.84
CA VAL A 74 10.15 3.41 5.36
C VAL A 74 10.19 3.05 3.88
N TYR A 75 9.97 1.77 3.57
CA TYR A 75 10.04 1.26 2.21
C TYR A 75 8.67 1.29 1.52
N GLY A 76 8.57 2.02 0.41
CA GLY A 76 7.39 1.99 -0.45
C GLY A 76 7.42 0.79 -1.39
N VAL A 77 6.50 -0.16 -1.22
CA VAL A 77 6.35 -1.29 -2.17
C VAL A 77 5.47 -0.85 -3.32
N VAL A 78 6.08 -0.67 -4.49
CA VAL A 78 5.44 -0.16 -5.70
C VAL A 78 5.43 -1.25 -6.74
N LYS A 79 4.28 -1.48 -7.38
CA LYS A 79 4.22 -2.38 -8.53
C LYS A 79 4.50 -1.59 -9.80
N ALA A 80 5.18 -2.22 -10.77
CA ALA A 80 5.52 -1.58 -12.05
C ALA A 80 4.30 -1.16 -12.91
N TYR A 81 3.10 -1.57 -12.49
CA TYR A 81 1.81 -1.17 -13.04
C TYR A 81 0.76 -1.16 -11.92
N THR A 82 -0.36 -0.47 -12.12
CA THR A 82 -1.37 -0.27 -11.08
C THR A 82 -2.44 -1.35 -11.13
N THR A 83 -2.94 -1.77 -9.97
CA THR A 83 -4.12 -2.64 -9.89
C THR A 83 -5.05 -2.23 -8.78
N ARG A 84 -6.34 -2.48 -8.96
CA ARG A 84 -7.38 -2.23 -7.96
C ARG A 84 -8.36 -3.40 -7.88
N VAL A 85 -8.79 -3.74 -6.67
CA VAL A 85 -9.93 -4.63 -6.44
C VAL A 85 -11.15 -3.79 -6.12
N GLY A 86 -12.31 -4.17 -6.65
CA GLY A 86 -13.56 -3.47 -6.37
C GLY A 86 -13.78 -2.21 -7.19
N ILE A 87 -14.80 -1.46 -6.80
CA ILE A 87 -15.22 -0.21 -7.42
C ILE A 87 -14.35 0.97 -6.96
N GLY A 88 -14.59 2.14 -7.55
CA GLY A 88 -13.88 3.40 -7.25
C GLY A 88 -12.99 3.89 -8.39
N ALA A 89 -12.57 5.15 -8.29
CA ALA A 89 -11.79 5.81 -9.33
C ALA A 89 -10.45 5.08 -9.59
N PHE A 90 -10.08 5.01 -10.87
CA PHE A 90 -8.82 4.42 -11.31
C PHE A 90 -8.36 5.11 -12.60
N PRO A 91 -7.61 6.23 -12.49
CA PRO A 91 -7.32 7.10 -13.63
C PRO A 91 -6.53 6.45 -14.77
N THR A 92 -5.62 5.52 -14.46
CA THR A 92 -4.82 4.81 -15.47
C THR A 92 -5.38 3.45 -15.85
N GLU A 93 -6.61 3.12 -15.45
CA GLU A 93 -7.24 1.85 -15.80
C GLU A 93 -7.23 1.62 -17.31
N GLN A 94 -6.90 0.40 -17.71
CA GLN A 94 -6.90 -0.04 -19.10
C GLN A 94 -8.01 -1.07 -19.28
N ASN A 95 -9.20 -0.62 -19.67
CA ASN A 95 -10.32 -1.51 -19.98
C ASN A 95 -10.26 -1.96 -21.45
N ASN A 96 -9.14 -2.57 -21.82
CA ASN A 96 -8.77 -3.01 -23.16
C ASN A 96 -7.73 -4.14 -23.09
N GLU A 97 -7.17 -4.55 -24.22
CA GLU A 97 -6.21 -5.65 -24.35
C GLU A 97 -4.95 -5.48 -23.49
N ILE A 98 -4.53 -4.24 -23.21
CA ILE A 98 -3.38 -3.95 -22.33
C ILE A 98 -3.70 -4.39 -20.90
N GLY A 99 -4.87 -4.02 -20.38
CA GLY A 99 -5.28 -4.38 -19.03
C GLY A 99 -5.47 -5.89 -18.87
N GLU A 100 -6.00 -6.56 -19.90
CA GLU A 100 -6.11 -8.03 -19.92
C GLU A 100 -4.73 -8.70 -19.90
N LEU A 101 -3.78 -8.19 -20.69
CA LEU A 101 -2.41 -8.71 -20.73
C LEU A 101 -1.68 -8.53 -19.40
N LEU A 102 -1.77 -7.35 -18.78
CA LEU A 102 -1.24 -7.08 -17.44
C LEU A 102 -1.86 -8.03 -16.41
N GLN A 103 -3.18 -8.22 -16.47
CA GLN A 103 -3.91 -9.09 -15.54
C GLN A 103 -3.45 -10.55 -15.65
N MET A 104 -3.37 -11.08 -16.87
CA MET A 104 -2.98 -12.48 -17.10
C MET A 104 -1.53 -12.73 -16.69
N ARG A 105 -0.58 -11.93 -17.21
CA ARG A 105 0.85 -12.10 -16.90
C ARG A 105 1.13 -11.89 -15.42
N GLY A 106 0.52 -10.85 -14.84
CA GLY A 106 0.67 -10.51 -13.43
C GLY A 106 -0.05 -11.45 -12.46
N LYS A 107 -0.83 -12.42 -12.97
CA LYS A 107 -1.73 -13.28 -12.19
C LYS A 107 -2.61 -12.46 -11.23
N GLU A 108 -3.19 -11.39 -11.72
CA GLU A 108 -3.95 -10.43 -10.91
C GLU A 108 -5.39 -10.91 -10.68
N PHE A 109 -5.50 -11.98 -9.90
CA PHE A 109 -6.74 -12.62 -9.48
C PHE A 109 -6.76 -12.78 -7.95
N GLY A 110 -7.93 -12.68 -7.33
CA GLY A 110 -8.09 -12.98 -5.91
C GLY A 110 -7.80 -14.46 -5.65
N VAL A 111 -6.89 -14.77 -4.72
CA VAL A 111 -6.47 -16.15 -4.43
C VAL A 111 -7.60 -17.04 -3.91
N THR A 112 -8.57 -16.48 -3.20
CA THR A 112 -9.71 -17.22 -2.63
C THR A 112 -10.97 -17.10 -3.50
N THR A 113 -11.23 -15.91 -4.06
CA THR A 113 -12.49 -15.63 -4.77
C THR A 113 -12.38 -15.81 -6.29
N GLY A 114 -11.17 -15.89 -6.83
CA GLY A 114 -10.93 -15.85 -8.28
C GLY A 114 -11.23 -14.48 -8.92
N ARG A 115 -11.63 -13.46 -8.14
CA ARG A 115 -12.05 -12.17 -8.69
C ARG A 115 -10.89 -11.48 -9.41
N LYS A 116 -11.11 -11.16 -10.68
CA LYS A 116 -10.22 -10.35 -11.52
C LYS A 116 -9.97 -8.98 -10.89
N ARG A 117 -8.70 -8.57 -10.82
CA ARG A 117 -8.34 -7.18 -10.45
C ARG A 117 -8.37 -6.30 -11.69
N ARG A 118 -8.85 -5.07 -11.52
CA ARG A 118 -8.70 -4.01 -12.53
C ARG A 118 -7.22 -3.70 -12.67
N CYS A 119 -6.73 -3.53 -13.89
CA CYS A 119 -5.32 -3.30 -14.19
C CYS A 119 -5.15 -2.04 -15.03
N GLY A 120 -4.04 -1.34 -14.84
CA GLY A 120 -3.75 -0.09 -15.51
C GLY A 120 -2.28 0.27 -15.44
N TRP A 121 -1.88 1.30 -16.16
CA TRP A 121 -0.50 1.77 -16.17
C TRP A 121 -0.04 2.29 -14.80
N LEU A 122 1.28 2.35 -14.59
CA LEU A 122 1.87 2.99 -13.42
C LEU A 122 1.41 4.46 -13.36
N ASP A 123 1.07 4.91 -12.16
CA ASP A 123 0.59 6.26 -11.92
C ASP A 123 1.50 6.99 -10.93
N LEU A 124 2.29 7.93 -11.44
CA LEU A 124 3.24 8.70 -10.64
C LEU A 124 2.57 9.85 -9.87
N VAL A 125 1.36 10.29 -10.27
CA VAL A 125 0.60 11.28 -9.49
C VAL A 125 0.18 10.65 -8.17
N LEU A 126 -0.38 9.43 -8.22
CA LEU A 126 -0.73 8.64 -7.05
C LEU A 126 0.49 8.22 -6.23
N LEU A 127 1.58 7.81 -6.87
CA LEU A 127 2.81 7.45 -6.15
C LEU A 127 3.40 8.65 -5.41
N ARG A 128 3.41 9.83 -6.04
CA ARG A 128 3.86 11.07 -5.38
C ARG A 128 2.97 11.44 -4.21
N TYR A 129 1.66 11.30 -4.34
CA TYR A 129 0.72 11.50 -3.23
C TYR A 129 0.99 10.54 -2.06
N ALA A 130 1.19 9.25 -2.35
CA ALA A 130 1.55 8.26 -1.33
C ALA A 130 2.90 8.59 -0.66
N TYR A 131 3.88 9.11 -1.40
CA TYR A 131 5.15 9.58 -0.85
C TYR A 131 4.96 10.80 0.06
N MET A 132 4.13 11.79 -0.31
CA MET A 132 3.87 12.97 0.51
C MET A 132 3.36 12.61 1.92
N ILE A 133 2.59 11.52 2.04
CA ILE A 133 2.05 11.05 3.32
C ILE A 133 3.05 10.19 4.09
N ASN A 134 3.76 9.28 3.39
CA ASN A 134 4.56 8.25 4.03
C ASN A 134 6.04 8.59 4.20
N GLY A 135 6.57 9.55 3.44
CA GLY A 135 7.98 9.93 3.47
C GLY A 135 8.93 8.76 3.19
N PHE A 136 8.69 8.00 2.11
CA PHE A 136 9.48 6.80 1.80
C PHE A 136 10.98 7.11 1.73
N THR A 137 11.80 6.30 2.38
CA THR A 137 13.27 6.40 2.31
C THR A 137 13.83 5.64 1.11
N ALA A 138 13.14 4.58 0.68
CA ALA A 138 13.45 3.82 -0.52
C ALA A 138 12.21 3.14 -1.10
N LEU A 139 12.30 2.67 -2.34
CA LEU A 139 11.22 1.96 -3.04
C LEU A 139 11.64 0.54 -3.40
N ALA A 140 10.72 -0.41 -3.24
CA ALA A 140 10.82 -1.74 -3.82
C ALA A 140 9.89 -1.82 -5.04
N LEU A 141 10.47 -1.73 -6.25
CA LEU A 141 9.73 -1.86 -7.50
C LEU A 141 9.53 -3.34 -7.85
N THR A 142 8.29 -3.80 -7.87
CA THR A 142 7.92 -5.20 -8.03
C THR A 142 7.25 -5.47 -9.38
N LYS A 143 7.34 -6.74 -9.83
CA LYS A 143 6.70 -7.24 -11.06
C LYS A 143 7.12 -6.52 -12.34
N LEU A 144 8.37 -6.10 -12.41
CA LEU A 144 8.92 -5.44 -13.60
C LEU A 144 8.91 -6.38 -14.83
N ASP A 145 9.17 -7.68 -14.60
CA ASP A 145 9.13 -8.78 -15.58
C ASP A 145 7.79 -8.94 -16.33
N ILE A 146 6.71 -8.41 -15.74
CA ILE A 146 5.40 -8.41 -16.39
C ILE A 146 5.39 -7.50 -17.62
N LEU A 147 6.22 -6.46 -17.62
CA LEU A 147 6.28 -5.46 -18.68
C LEU A 147 7.17 -5.88 -19.87
N ASP A 148 7.94 -6.97 -19.76
CA ASP A 148 8.91 -7.44 -20.77
C ASP A 148 8.33 -7.64 -22.19
N VAL A 149 7.02 -7.81 -22.31
CA VAL A 149 6.33 -8.08 -23.59
C VAL A 149 5.79 -6.83 -24.28
N PHE A 150 5.82 -5.68 -23.61
CA PHE A 150 5.25 -4.46 -24.15
C PHE A 150 6.30 -3.73 -25.01
N PRO A 151 5.99 -3.40 -26.28
CA PRO A 151 6.90 -2.61 -27.11
C PRO A 151 7.01 -1.16 -26.63
N GLU A 152 5.95 -0.66 -25.96
CA GLU A 152 5.89 0.66 -25.34
C GLU A 152 5.15 0.56 -24.01
N ILE A 153 5.66 1.26 -22.99
CA ILE A 153 5.05 1.35 -21.66
C ILE A 153 4.66 2.80 -21.41
N LYS A 154 3.39 3.02 -21.04
CA LYS A 154 2.90 4.34 -20.64
C LYS A 154 2.93 4.48 -19.12
N VAL A 155 3.13 5.72 -18.67
CA VAL A 155 3.15 6.09 -17.25
C VAL A 155 2.36 7.38 -17.08
N GLY A 156 1.41 7.41 -16.13
CA GLY A 156 0.66 8.61 -15.79
C GLY A 156 1.53 9.59 -15.00
N VAL A 157 1.78 10.79 -15.54
CA VAL A 157 2.71 11.78 -14.94
C VAL A 157 2.02 13.06 -14.45
N ALA A 158 0.81 13.34 -14.94
CA ALA A 158 0.03 14.51 -14.59
C ALA A 158 -1.46 14.22 -14.78
N TYR A 159 -2.29 14.86 -13.97
CA TYR A 159 -3.74 14.86 -14.15
C TYR A 159 -4.20 16.20 -14.70
N LYS A 160 -5.24 16.15 -15.56
CA LYS A 160 -5.96 17.32 -16.03
C LYS A 160 -7.41 17.24 -15.56
N LEU A 161 -7.91 18.34 -15.03
CA LEU A 161 -9.30 18.52 -14.65
C LEU A 161 -9.79 19.81 -15.32
N ASP A 162 -10.89 19.71 -16.06
CA ASP A 162 -11.46 20.83 -16.83
C ASP A 162 -10.45 21.54 -17.76
N GLY A 163 -9.53 20.75 -18.35
CA GLY A 163 -8.49 21.21 -19.26
C GLY A 163 -7.18 21.65 -18.59
N GLU A 164 -7.21 21.91 -17.28
CA GLU A 164 -6.07 22.44 -16.51
C GLU A 164 -5.31 21.35 -15.76
N ILE A 165 -3.98 21.48 -15.70
CA ILE A 165 -3.14 20.55 -14.93
C ILE A 165 -3.31 20.83 -13.45
N ILE A 166 -3.68 19.79 -12.68
CA ILE A 166 -3.81 19.91 -11.22
C ILE A 166 -2.55 19.40 -10.50
N PRO A 167 -2.08 20.08 -9.44
CA PRO A 167 -0.90 19.66 -8.68
C PRO A 167 -1.21 18.63 -7.59
N HIS A 168 -2.48 18.37 -7.30
CA HIS A 168 -2.94 17.53 -6.19
C HIS A 168 -3.64 16.24 -6.67
N PHE A 169 -3.76 15.27 -5.76
CA PHE A 169 -4.67 14.14 -5.93
C PHE A 169 -6.07 14.58 -5.47
N PRO A 170 -7.09 14.55 -6.36
CA PRO A 170 -8.45 15.00 -6.05
C PRO A 170 -9.24 14.01 -5.20
#